data_AF-A0A2T2U2Y5-F1
#
_entry.id   AF-A0A2T2U2Y5-F1
#
_cell.length_a   1.000
_cell.length_b   1.000
_cell.length_c   1.000
_cell.angle_alpha   90.00
_cell.angle_beta   90.00
_cell.angle_gamma   90.00
#
_symmetry.space_group_name_H-M   'P 1'
#
loop_
_entity.id
_entity.type
_entity.pdbx_description
1 polymer ?
#
loop_
_entity_poly.entity_id
_entity_poly.type
_entity_poly.pdbx_seq_one_letter_code
_entity_poly.pdbx_strand_id
1 'polypeptide(L)'
;HHRLHDPTRSRGEATVVIGGGDSAAEAAIALVEEGADVTLSYRRDEFVRPKEENVERLYELATYHEDTGSLTLKMPTDVEEIGDDEVVLSDEDDETETIEASRVFAMIGRKAPLDFFRRSGIELRNDWGEAPDSIKEALSSLDWLGRLNWSRIGALAAFLAFMTAIFSWKESGGWLYQVAQSANALPFRLEDAVSGVAPHSLAGVTLTSMQSPSFYYTFAYSAIVVIFGYRRIVRRKTPYIRWQTITLAAIQVVPLFLLPEIILPYLGGNGLLPEAMLNGLFPTSEWAAHGREYWRAYGFILAWPLMVYNVFTQDPLWWWLGICFVQTFVLIPGMIYFWGKGAYCGWICSCGALAETLGDEYRDTMPHGEGWNKLNFAGQIIMVVAFVLLGLRIISWIWPGGWAETTYDAVLFGRAFGVPFLNYAWFVDVLLAGMIAFGVYFWLSGRFWCRFFCPLAALMHIYARFSRFRILADKKKCISCNECTSVCHQGIDVMSFAQKGEPMNDPQCVRCSACVETCPTGVLEFGQVQPNTGEVIHRDTLEASLTRIQEHETGTTEPAASTA
;
A
#
# COMPACT_ATOMS: atom_id res chain seq x y z
N HIS A 1 -31.72 19.93 -14.36
CA HIS A 1 -32.13 18.72 -13.61
C HIS A 1 -30.91 17.87 -13.23
N HIS A 2 -30.97 17.11 -12.13
CA HIS A 2 -29.87 16.22 -11.67
C HIS A 2 -30.27 14.73 -11.58
N ARG A 3 -31.43 14.40 -12.16
CA ARG A 3 -31.99 13.06 -12.25
C ARG A 3 -33.03 13.04 -13.36
N LEU A 4 -33.04 11.98 -14.15
CA LEU A 4 -34.11 11.70 -15.09
C LEU A 4 -35.17 10.89 -14.36
N HIS A 5 -36.38 11.42 -14.27
CA HIS A 5 -37.52 10.76 -13.62
C HIS A 5 -38.41 10.06 -14.65
N ASP A 6 -38.64 10.71 -15.78
CA ASP A 6 -39.56 10.28 -16.82
C ASP A 6 -39.09 10.89 -18.16
N PRO A 7 -38.55 10.08 -19.08
CA PRO A 7 -38.05 10.55 -20.37
C PRO A 7 -39.16 11.09 -21.29
N THR A 8 -40.40 10.60 -21.15
CA THR A 8 -41.53 10.99 -22.01
C THR A 8 -41.86 12.48 -21.95
N ARG A 9 -41.45 13.15 -20.87
CA ARG A 9 -41.68 14.59 -20.68
C ARG A 9 -40.84 15.47 -21.59
N SER A 10 -39.77 14.96 -22.17
CA SER A 10 -38.88 15.71 -23.06
C SER A 10 -39.09 15.36 -24.54
N ARG A 11 -40.17 14.65 -24.86
CA ARG A 11 -40.51 14.29 -26.24
C ARG A 11 -40.67 15.56 -27.10
N GLY A 12 -39.90 15.63 -28.19
CA GLY A 12 -39.86 16.77 -29.11
C GLY A 12 -39.19 18.03 -28.55
N GLU A 13 -38.50 17.94 -27.40
CA GLU A 13 -37.78 19.05 -26.79
C GLU A 13 -36.26 18.95 -27.04
N ALA A 14 -35.61 20.07 -27.32
CA ALA A 14 -34.15 20.17 -27.35
C ALA A 14 -33.60 20.04 -25.93
N THR A 15 -32.86 18.96 -25.68
CA THR A 15 -32.40 18.58 -24.34
C THR A 15 -30.89 18.42 -24.29
N VAL A 16 -30.20 19.07 -23.36
CA VAL A 16 -28.77 18.88 -23.11
C VAL A 16 -28.56 17.92 -21.96
N VAL A 17 -27.75 16.88 -22.16
CA VAL A 17 -27.29 15.96 -21.11
C VAL A 17 -25.79 16.22 -20.87
N ILE A 18 -25.43 16.56 -19.64
CA ILE A 18 -24.04 16.87 -19.26
C ILE A 18 -23.47 15.70 -18.46
N GLY A 19 -22.39 15.09 -18.97
CA GLY A 19 -21.64 14.04 -18.28
C GLY A 19 -21.33 12.83 -19.16
N GLY A 20 -20.37 12.02 -18.72
CA GLY A 20 -19.90 10.83 -19.46
C GLY A 20 -19.78 9.59 -18.58
N GLY A 21 -20.72 9.38 -17.66
CA GLY A 21 -20.87 8.14 -16.90
C GLY A 21 -22.14 7.38 -17.28
N ASP A 22 -22.37 6.19 -16.72
CA ASP A 22 -23.55 5.38 -17.04
C ASP A 22 -24.86 6.15 -16.88
N SER A 23 -25.04 6.91 -15.80
CA SER A 23 -26.28 7.69 -15.60
C SER A 23 -26.51 8.77 -16.66
N ALA A 24 -25.45 9.30 -17.27
CA ALA A 24 -25.56 10.25 -18.38
C ALA A 24 -25.90 9.52 -19.68
N ALA A 25 -25.21 8.41 -19.95
CA ALA A 25 -25.44 7.58 -21.13
C ALA A 25 -26.86 7.01 -21.15
N GLU A 26 -27.30 6.36 -20.07
CA GLU A 26 -28.65 5.81 -19.93
C GLU A 26 -29.73 6.88 -20.04
N ALA A 27 -29.48 8.08 -19.47
CA ALA A 27 -30.43 9.18 -19.58
C ALA A 27 -30.54 9.69 -21.02
N ALA A 28 -29.43 9.86 -21.73
CA ALA A 28 -29.42 10.29 -23.12
C ALA A 28 -30.11 9.24 -24.02
N ILE A 29 -29.77 7.96 -23.88
CA ILE A 29 -30.41 6.87 -24.63
C ILE A 29 -31.93 6.89 -24.41
N ALA A 30 -32.38 6.91 -23.15
CA ALA A 30 -33.81 6.90 -22.83
C ALA A 30 -34.56 8.14 -23.35
N LEU A 31 -33.91 9.31 -23.35
CA LEU A 31 -34.50 10.54 -23.89
C LEU A 31 -34.64 10.48 -25.42
N VAL A 32 -33.62 9.98 -26.12
CA VAL A 32 -33.64 9.82 -27.58
C VAL A 32 -34.70 8.79 -27.99
N GLU A 33 -34.79 7.65 -27.30
CA GLU A 33 -35.76 6.59 -27.59
C GLU A 33 -37.23 7.04 -27.39
N GLU A 34 -37.48 7.99 -26.48
CA GLU A 34 -38.81 8.61 -26.31
C GLU A 34 -39.07 9.82 -27.23
N GLY A 35 -38.04 10.23 -27.96
CA GLY A 35 -38.11 11.18 -29.05
C GLY A 35 -37.71 12.62 -28.74
N ALA A 36 -36.75 12.81 -27.84
CA ALA A 36 -36.10 14.10 -27.61
C ALA A 36 -34.94 14.33 -28.60
N ASP A 37 -34.64 15.60 -28.87
CA ASP A 37 -33.41 16.01 -29.58
C ASP A 37 -32.32 16.27 -28.55
N VAL A 38 -31.42 15.31 -28.36
CA VAL A 38 -30.46 15.29 -27.26
C VAL A 38 -29.09 15.75 -27.72
N THR A 39 -28.52 16.75 -27.06
CA THR A 39 -27.09 17.06 -27.12
C THR A 39 -26.40 16.52 -25.87
N LEU A 40 -25.49 15.57 -26.01
CA LEU A 40 -24.67 15.07 -24.90
C LEU A 40 -23.32 15.79 -24.90
N SER A 41 -23.07 16.59 -23.87
CA SER A 41 -21.78 17.27 -23.64
C SER A 41 -20.94 16.50 -22.63
N TYR A 42 -19.67 16.30 -22.96
CA TYR A 42 -18.70 15.68 -22.07
C TYR A 42 -17.30 16.26 -22.25
N ARG A 43 -16.67 16.60 -21.12
CA ARG A 43 -15.34 17.23 -21.02
C ARG A 43 -14.15 16.37 -21.46
N ARG A 44 -14.37 15.13 -21.92
CA ARG A 44 -13.29 14.28 -22.42
C ARG A 44 -13.63 13.85 -23.83
N ASP A 45 -12.59 13.55 -24.58
CA ASP A 45 -12.60 13.01 -25.93
C ASP A 45 -13.25 11.63 -26.05
N GLU A 46 -13.12 10.78 -25.02
CA GLU A 46 -13.66 9.42 -25.02
C GLU A 46 -14.48 9.03 -23.77
N PHE A 47 -15.50 8.19 -23.96
CA PHE A 47 -16.28 7.59 -22.88
C PHE A 47 -15.51 6.49 -22.16
N VAL A 48 -15.00 6.79 -20.97
CA VAL A 48 -14.20 5.83 -20.17
C VAL A 48 -15.02 5.08 -19.10
N ARG A 49 -16.10 5.69 -18.64
CA ARG A 49 -16.86 5.22 -17.47
C ARG A 49 -18.09 4.36 -17.78
N PRO A 50 -18.89 4.64 -18.84
CA PRO A 50 -20.09 3.87 -19.10
C PRO A 50 -19.78 2.43 -19.56
N LYS A 51 -20.75 1.53 -19.42
CA LYS A 51 -20.68 0.17 -19.98
C LYS A 51 -20.57 0.20 -21.50
N GLU A 52 -19.93 -0.83 -22.07
CA GLU A 52 -19.71 -0.96 -23.51
C GLU A 52 -21.01 -0.92 -24.30
N GLU A 53 -22.02 -1.64 -23.83
CA GLU A 53 -23.36 -1.68 -24.44
C GLU A 53 -24.00 -0.28 -24.50
N ASN A 54 -23.81 0.54 -23.46
CA ASN A 54 -24.30 1.92 -23.43
C ASN A 54 -23.50 2.81 -24.40
N VAL A 55 -22.17 2.64 -24.47
CA VAL A 55 -21.31 3.40 -25.39
C VAL A 55 -21.62 3.06 -26.85
N GLU A 56 -21.74 1.78 -27.17
CA GLU A 56 -22.15 1.28 -28.50
C GLU A 56 -23.51 1.85 -28.90
N ARG A 57 -24.49 1.83 -27.99
CA ARG A 57 -25.82 2.38 -28.23
C ARG A 57 -25.81 3.90 -28.43
N LEU A 58 -24.99 4.64 -27.68
CA LEU A 58 -24.81 6.09 -27.91
C LEU A 58 -24.24 6.38 -29.30
N TYR A 59 -23.21 5.66 -29.73
CA TYR A 59 -22.64 5.86 -31.07
C TYR A 59 -23.60 5.42 -32.18
N GLU A 60 -24.38 4.36 -31.96
CA GLU A 60 -25.44 3.93 -32.87
C GLU A 60 -26.48 5.03 -33.05
N LEU A 61 -27.03 5.57 -31.96
CA LEU A 61 -28.02 6.64 -31.96
C LEU A 61 -27.49 7.98 -32.50
N ALA A 62 -26.19 8.24 -32.34
CA ALA A 62 -25.54 9.43 -32.89
C ALA A 62 -25.29 9.31 -34.41
N THR A 63 -25.23 8.08 -34.94
CA THR A 63 -24.96 7.83 -36.38
C THR A 63 -26.24 7.59 -37.16
N TYR A 64 -27.21 6.88 -36.57
CA TYR A 64 -28.48 6.51 -37.18
C TYR A 64 -29.62 7.26 -36.47
N HIS A 65 -30.20 8.22 -37.19
CA HIS A 65 -31.41 8.90 -36.74
C HIS A 65 -32.63 8.05 -37.11
N GLU A 66 -33.32 7.51 -36.11
CA GLU A 66 -34.70 7.02 -36.28
C GLU A 66 -35.66 8.22 -36.33
N ASP A 67 -36.85 8.08 -36.93
CA ASP A 67 -37.87 9.14 -37.01
C ASP A 67 -38.42 9.60 -35.63
N THR A 68 -37.94 9.02 -34.53
CA THR A 68 -38.38 9.26 -33.16
C THR A 68 -37.59 10.38 -32.46
N GLY A 69 -36.27 10.47 -32.60
CA GLY A 69 -35.42 11.50 -31.94
C GLY A 69 -33.97 11.50 -32.43
N SER A 70 -33.16 12.49 -32.03
CA SER A 70 -31.76 12.64 -32.47
C SER A 70 -30.77 12.76 -31.32
N LEU A 71 -29.54 12.27 -31.51
CA LEU A 71 -28.44 12.40 -30.56
C LEU A 71 -27.25 13.10 -31.22
N THR A 72 -26.78 14.19 -30.62
CA THR A 72 -25.55 14.88 -30.99
C THR A 72 -24.54 14.77 -29.86
N LEU A 73 -23.35 14.26 -30.15
CA LEU A 73 -22.24 14.20 -29.18
C LEU A 73 -21.34 15.43 -29.33
N LYS A 74 -21.18 16.22 -28.27
CA LYS A 74 -20.29 17.38 -28.20
C LYS A 74 -19.17 17.08 -27.21
N MET A 75 -18.04 16.63 -27.73
CA MET A 75 -16.90 16.15 -26.94
C MET A 75 -15.59 16.47 -27.68
N PRO A 76 -14.54 16.95 -27.01
CA PRO A 76 -14.51 17.41 -25.62
C PRO A 76 -15.14 18.80 -25.45
N THR A 77 -16.13 18.95 -24.56
CA THR A 77 -16.67 20.28 -24.20
C THR A 77 -17.00 20.42 -22.71
N ASP A 78 -16.83 21.63 -22.18
CA ASP A 78 -17.28 22.05 -20.85
C ASP A 78 -18.48 23.03 -20.96
N VAL A 79 -19.26 23.17 -19.89
CA VAL A 79 -20.45 24.03 -19.86
C VAL A 79 -20.11 25.30 -19.10
N GLU A 80 -20.17 26.45 -19.78
CA GLU A 80 -19.86 27.76 -19.20
C GLU A 80 -21.08 28.43 -18.59
N GLU A 81 -22.20 28.41 -19.32
CA GLU A 81 -23.44 29.10 -18.93
C GLU A 81 -24.69 28.30 -19.32
N ILE A 82 -25.71 28.36 -18.47
CA ILE A 82 -27.04 27.80 -18.73
C ILE A 82 -28.04 28.96 -18.63
N GLY A 83 -28.57 29.37 -19.78
CA GLY A 83 -29.64 30.35 -19.90
C GLY A 83 -31.03 29.72 -19.77
N ASP A 84 -32.07 30.49 -20.09
CA ASP A 84 -33.46 30.03 -20.00
C ASP A 84 -33.81 29.03 -21.12
N ASP A 85 -33.33 29.25 -22.34
CA ASP A 85 -33.60 28.44 -23.54
C ASP A 85 -32.31 28.01 -24.28
N GLU A 86 -31.14 28.25 -23.70
CA GLU A 86 -29.84 27.99 -24.33
C GLU A 86 -28.76 27.54 -23.33
N VAL A 87 -27.75 26.83 -23.82
CA VAL A 87 -26.56 26.42 -23.08
C VAL A 87 -25.31 26.82 -23.87
N VAL A 88 -24.36 27.47 -23.21
CA VAL A 88 -23.06 27.83 -23.78
C VAL A 88 -22.05 26.76 -23.41
N LEU A 89 -21.46 26.13 -24.42
CA LEU A 89 -20.38 25.16 -24.29
C LEU A 89 -19.06 25.80 -24.72
N SER A 90 -17.95 25.40 -24.10
CA SER A 90 -16.57 25.71 -24.51
C SER A 90 -15.86 24.43 -24.94
N ASP A 91 -15.04 24.51 -25.98
CA ASP A 91 -14.14 23.41 -26.36
C ASP A 91 -12.75 23.53 -25.69
N GLU A 92 -11.81 22.66 -26.07
CA GLU A 92 -10.43 22.66 -25.52
C GLU A 92 -9.62 23.93 -25.84
N ASP A 93 -10.02 24.69 -26.86
CA ASP A 93 -9.37 25.94 -27.30
C ASP A 93 -10.06 27.19 -26.71
N ASP A 94 -10.96 27.01 -25.73
CA ASP A 94 -11.83 28.03 -25.14
C ASP A 94 -12.76 28.70 -26.18
N GLU A 95 -13.00 28.07 -27.34
CA GLU A 95 -14.01 28.55 -28.31
C GLU A 95 -15.40 28.18 -27.83
N THR A 96 -16.31 29.17 -27.83
CA THR A 96 -17.66 29.00 -27.29
C THR A 96 -18.71 28.79 -28.38
N GLU A 97 -19.62 27.86 -28.13
CA GLU A 97 -20.77 27.54 -28.96
C GLU A 97 -22.05 27.56 -28.13
N THR A 98 -23.08 28.25 -28.62
CA THR A 98 -24.41 28.29 -27.98
C THR A 98 -25.33 27.28 -28.64
N ILE A 99 -26.00 26.46 -27.82
CA ILE A 99 -26.92 25.41 -28.25
C ILE A 99 -28.30 25.66 -27.64
N GLU A 100 -29.35 25.53 -28.46
CA GLU A 100 -30.74 25.61 -27.99
C GLU A 100 -31.05 24.43 -27.07
N ALA A 101 -31.60 24.73 -25.90
CA ALA A 101 -31.89 23.72 -24.89
C ALA A 101 -33.01 24.18 -23.97
N SER A 102 -34.21 23.62 -24.16
CA SER A 102 -35.33 23.85 -23.24
C SER A 102 -35.19 23.04 -21.94
N ARG A 103 -34.33 22.01 -21.94
CA ARG A 103 -33.99 21.24 -20.74
C ARG A 103 -32.52 20.88 -20.66
N VAL A 104 -32.01 20.90 -19.43
CA VAL A 104 -30.65 20.47 -19.12
C VAL A 104 -30.65 19.40 -18.03
N PHE A 105 -29.98 18.28 -18.26
CA PHE A 105 -29.73 17.22 -17.28
C PHE A 105 -28.25 17.13 -16.94
N ALA A 106 -27.86 17.68 -15.79
CA ALA A 106 -26.52 17.60 -15.23
C ALA A 106 -26.30 16.27 -14.49
N MET A 107 -25.77 15.27 -15.20
CA MET A 107 -25.51 13.91 -14.72
C MET A 107 -24.03 13.69 -14.37
N ILE A 108 -23.41 14.67 -13.71
CA ILE A 108 -21.97 14.72 -13.41
C ILE A 108 -21.56 14.00 -12.10
N GLY A 109 -22.48 13.23 -11.51
CA GLY A 109 -22.30 12.56 -10.22
C GLY A 109 -22.83 13.37 -9.03
N ARG A 110 -22.48 12.96 -7.81
CA ARG A 110 -22.95 13.58 -6.55
C ARG A 110 -21.81 13.68 -5.55
N LYS A 111 -21.85 14.70 -4.69
CA LYS A 111 -20.99 14.81 -3.50
C LYS A 111 -21.76 14.31 -2.26
N ALA A 112 -21.05 13.61 -1.37
CA ALA A 112 -21.63 13.20 -0.09
C ALA A 112 -21.87 14.43 0.80
N PRO A 113 -23.03 14.53 1.50
CA PRO A 113 -23.34 15.68 2.36
C PRO A 113 -22.62 15.60 3.71
N LEU A 114 -21.29 15.67 3.72
CA LEU A 114 -20.46 15.47 4.92
C LEU A 114 -20.79 16.46 6.05
N ASP A 115 -21.09 17.72 5.72
CA ASP A 115 -21.41 18.74 6.72
C ASP A 115 -22.71 18.48 7.46
N PHE A 116 -23.66 17.79 6.80
CA PHE A 116 -24.91 17.37 7.45
C PHE A 116 -24.62 16.28 8.48
N PHE A 117 -23.78 15.30 8.14
CA PHE A 117 -23.38 14.24 9.07
C PHE A 117 -22.62 14.79 10.27
N ARG A 118 -21.65 15.68 10.05
CA ARG A 118 -20.90 16.37 11.12
C ARG A 118 -21.82 17.13 12.06
N ARG A 119 -22.74 17.95 11.52
CA ARG A 119 -23.71 18.74 12.31
C ARG A 119 -24.71 17.87 13.08
N SER A 120 -24.99 16.68 12.56
CA SER A 120 -25.86 15.69 13.20
C SER A 120 -25.14 14.87 14.28
N GLY A 121 -23.85 15.13 14.55
CA GLY A 121 -23.04 14.39 15.53
C GLY A 121 -22.72 12.96 15.10
N ILE A 122 -22.86 12.64 13.82
CA ILE A 122 -22.50 11.32 13.28
C ILE A 122 -20.98 11.31 13.09
N GLU A 123 -20.32 10.40 13.79
CA GLU A 123 -18.88 10.23 13.70
C GLU A 123 -18.50 9.66 12.33
N LEU A 124 -17.79 10.46 11.53
CA LEU A 124 -17.29 10.06 10.23
C LEU A 124 -15.96 9.34 10.39
N ARG A 125 -15.92 8.08 9.96
CA ARG A 125 -14.69 7.28 9.96
C ARG A 125 -13.67 7.94 9.01
N ASN A 126 -12.44 8.04 9.48
CA ASN A 126 -11.34 8.73 8.81
C ASN A 126 -11.48 10.27 8.66
N ASP A 127 -12.37 10.94 9.39
CA ASP A 127 -12.44 12.41 9.39
C ASP A 127 -11.29 13.03 10.20
N TRP A 128 -10.46 13.85 9.55
CA TRP A 128 -9.38 14.61 10.17
C TRP A 128 -9.79 16.07 10.45
N GLY A 129 -11.01 16.44 10.06
CA GLY A 129 -11.48 17.82 10.03
C GLY A 129 -11.29 18.47 8.66
N GLU A 130 -11.56 19.76 8.58
CA GLU A 130 -11.39 20.55 7.36
C GLU A 130 -9.96 21.08 7.29
N ALA A 131 -9.14 20.44 6.48
CA ALA A 131 -7.85 20.98 6.08
C ALA A 131 -8.04 21.94 4.89
N PRO A 132 -7.27 23.03 4.82
CA PRO A 132 -7.30 23.95 3.68
C PRO A 132 -6.88 23.22 2.39
N ASP A 133 -7.58 23.47 1.30
CA ASP A 133 -7.38 22.80 0.01
C ASP A 133 -6.10 23.30 -0.70
N SER A 134 -5.53 24.42 -0.23
CA SER A 134 -4.30 24.98 -0.76
C SER A 134 -3.38 25.55 0.32
N ILE A 135 -2.07 25.58 0.03
CA ILE A 135 -1.06 26.22 0.89
C ILE A 135 -1.37 27.71 1.10
N LYS A 136 -1.93 28.36 0.08
CA LYS A 136 -2.31 29.78 0.14
C LYS A 136 -3.43 30.00 1.16
N GLU A 137 -4.43 29.13 1.17
CA GLU A 137 -5.52 29.16 2.15
C GLU A 137 -5.00 28.84 3.56
N ALA A 138 -4.11 27.85 3.69
CA ALA A 138 -3.47 27.49 4.96
C ALA A 138 -2.66 28.63 5.60
N LEU A 139 -2.01 29.46 4.77
CA LEU A 139 -1.21 30.62 5.22
C LEU A 139 -2.05 31.88 5.41
N SER A 140 -3.23 31.95 4.79
CA SER A 140 -4.10 33.14 4.85
C SER A 140 -4.83 33.29 6.19
N SER A 141 -5.05 32.20 6.90
CA SER A 141 -5.84 32.16 8.13
C SER A 141 -5.40 30.97 8.99
N LEU A 142 -5.47 31.12 10.32
CA LEU A 142 -5.26 30.02 11.27
C LEU A 142 -6.59 29.40 11.75
N ASP A 143 -7.73 29.87 11.25
CA ASP A 143 -9.07 29.41 11.67
C ASP A 143 -9.29 27.91 11.40
N TRP A 144 -8.67 27.38 10.35
CA TRP A 144 -8.71 25.95 10.03
C TRP A 144 -8.11 25.07 11.15
N LEU A 145 -7.20 25.58 11.99
CA LEU A 145 -6.69 24.83 13.15
C LEU A 145 -7.82 24.52 14.15
N GLY A 146 -8.81 25.40 14.28
CA GLY A 146 -9.98 25.15 15.12
C GLY A 146 -10.92 24.09 14.54
N ARG A 147 -10.86 23.85 13.23
CA ARG A 147 -11.70 22.89 12.49
C ARG A 147 -11.08 21.49 12.35
N LEU A 148 -9.87 21.30 12.87
CA LEU A 148 -9.22 19.98 12.92
C LEU A 148 -9.78 19.11 14.03
N ASN A 149 -9.74 17.80 13.82
CA ASN A 149 -10.09 16.84 14.85
C ASN A 149 -8.94 16.64 15.85
N TRP A 150 -8.82 17.55 16.83
CA TRP A 150 -7.78 17.53 17.87
C TRP A 150 -7.77 16.27 18.74
N SER A 151 -8.91 15.61 18.91
CA SER A 151 -8.97 14.34 19.65
C SER A 151 -8.17 13.26 18.94
N ARG A 152 -8.32 13.17 17.61
CA ARG A 152 -7.63 12.20 16.77
C ARG A 152 -6.14 12.54 16.61
N ILE A 153 -5.83 13.83 16.45
CA ILE A 153 -4.44 14.33 16.41
C ILE A 153 -3.74 14.06 17.74
N GLY A 154 -4.40 14.33 18.87
CA GLY A 154 -3.88 14.05 20.20
C GLY A 154 -3.65 12.56 20.43
N ALA A 155 -4.56 11.69 19.98
CA ALA A 155 -4.39 10.24 20.03
C ALA A 155 -3.19 9.76 19.19
N LEU A 156 -3.02 10.29 17.98
CA LEU A 156 -1.86 10.01 17.14
C LEU A 156 -0.56 10.46 17.83
N ALA A 157 -0.53 11.69 18.38
CA ALA A 157 0.64 12.23 19.06
C ALA A 157 1.01 11.40 20.31
N ALA A 158 0.02 11.02 21.12
CA ALA A 158 0.23 10.15 22.27
C ALA A 158 0.77 8.76 21.86
N PHE A 159 0.28 8.20 20.76
CA PHE A 159 0.77 6.93 20.24
C PHE A 159 2.20 7.03 19.69
N LEU A 160 2.54 8.11 18.99
CA LEU A 160 3.92 8.36 18.54
C LEU A 160 4.87 8.54 19.74
N ALA A 161 4.43 9.21 20.82
CA ALA A 161 5.20 9.32 22.06
C ALA A 161 5.40 7.94 22.73
N PHE A 162 4.37 7.10 22.76
CA PHE A 162 4.47 5.72 23.25
C PHE A 162 5.44 4.87 22.42
N MET A 163 5.38 4.96 21.09
CA MET A 163 6.32 4.26 20.21
C MET A 163 7.76 4.75 20.42
N THR A 164 7.96 6.06 20.57
CA THR A 164 9.27 6.65 20.91
C THR A 164 9.79 6.09 22.23
N ALA A 165 8.92 5.91 23.23
CA ALA A 165 9.29 5.31 24.50
C ALA A 165 9.73 3.83 24.34
N ILE A 166 9.00 3.04 23.55
CA ILE A 166 9.38 1.64 23.26
C ILE A 166 10.76 1.58 22.59
N PHE A 167 11.01 2.40 21.57
CA PHE A 167 12.30 2.40 20.87
C PHE A 167 13.44 2.86 21.78
N SER A 168 13.21 3.88 22.60
CA SER A 168 14.17 4.32 23.63
C SER A 168 14.45 3.25 24.69
N TRP A 169 13.52 2.34 24.96
CA TRP A 169 13.75 1.20 25.86
C TRP A 169 14.49 0.05 25.17
N LYS A 170 14.24 -0.16 23.87
CA LYS A 170 14.85 -1.23 23.07
C LYS A 170 16.33 -0.96 22.78
N GLU A 171 16.68 0.27 22.42
CA GLU A 171 18.03 0.64 22.03
C GLU A 171 18.93 0.91 23.24
N SER A 172 20.13 0.33 23.26
CA SER A 172 21.09 0.45 24.37
C SER A 172 21.51 1.90 24.66
N GLY A 173 21.45 2.79 23.67
CA GLY A 173 21.72 4.23 23.82
C GLY A 173 20.50 5.05 24.27
N GLY A 174 19.32 4.44 24.40
CA GLY A 174 18.10 5.15 24.74
C GLY A 174 17.99 5.47 26.24
N TRP A 175 17.30 6.58 26.55
CA TRP A 175 17.15 7.05 27.92
C TRP A 175 16.33 6.08 28.79
N LEU A 176 15.33 5.40 28.21
CA LEU A 176 14.52 4.42 28.94
C LEU A 176 15.29 3.12 29.17
N TYR A 177 16.17 2.73 28.25
CA TYR A 177 17.08 1.61 28.45
C TYR A 177 17.95 1.86 29.69
N GLN A 178 18.60 3.02 29.77
CA GLN A 178 19.48 3.38 30.89
C GLN A 178 18.73 3.46 32.22
N VAL A 179 17.53 4.04 32.23
CA VAL A 179 16.67 4.10 33.42
C VAL A 179 16.28 2.67 33.86
N ALA A 180 15.81 1.84 32.94
CA ALA A 180 15.43 0.46 33.23
C ALA A 180 16.62 -0.38 33.72
N GLN A 181 17.81 -0.19 33.14
CA GLN A 181 19.05 -0.84 33.58
C GLN A 181 19.45 -0.39 35.00
N SER A 182 19.41 0.92 35.27
CA SER A 182 19.75 1.47 36.60
C SER A 182 18.78 1.04 37.70
N ALA A 183 17.50 0.87 37.36
CA ALA A 183 16.48 0.35 38.27
C ALA A 183 16.55 -1.18 38.42
N ASN A 184 17.50 -1.82 37.72
CA ASN A 184 17.57 -3.26 37.52
C ASN A 184 16.16 -3.79 37.22
N ALA A 185 15.46 -3.28 36.22
CA ALA A 185 14.11 -3.72 35.85
C ALA A 185 14.17 -4.92 34.89
N LEU A 186 13.05 -5.57 34.58
CA LEU A 186 13.01 -6.56 33.50
C LEU A 186 13.44 -5.88 32.17
N PRO A 187 14.34 -6.46 31.37
CA PRO A 187 14.93 -7.81 31.47
C PRO A 187 16.24 -7.95 32.25
N PHE A 188 16.84 -6.85 32.69
CA PHE A 188 18.14 -6.82 33.36
C PHE A 188 18.21 -7.65 34.66
N ARG A 189 17.06 -7.86 35.35
CA ARG A 189 16.97 -8.76 36.51
C ARG A 189 17.29 -10.23 36.22
N LEU A 190 17.29 -10.65 34.95
CA LEU A 190 17.47 -12.05 34.56
C LEU A 190 18.94 -12.48 34.55
N GLU A 191 19.88 -11.58 34.85
CA GLU A 191 21.32 -11.91 35.00
C GLU A 191 21.56 -13.02 36.03
N ASP A 192 20.92 -12.92 37.21
CA ASP A 192 21.07 -13.91 38.28
C ASP A 192 20.54 -15.30 37.88
N ALA A 193 19.47 -15.34 37.08
CA ALA A 193 18.81 -16.58 36.66
C ALA A 193 19.65 -17.37 35.63
N VAL A 194 20.46 -16.70 34.81
CA VAL A 194 21.33 -17.36 33.82
C VAL A 194 22.48 -18.12 34.47
N SER A 195 23.00 -17.62 35.60
CA SER A 195 24.15 -18.21 36.30
C SER A 195 23.94 -19.67 36.75
N GLY A 196 22.68 -20.10 36.90
CA GLY A 196 22.31 -21.45 37.35
C GLY A 196 22.03 -22.47 36.23
N VAL A 197 22.14 -22.08 34.94
CA VAL A 197 21.74 -22.92 33.80
C VAL A 197 22.92 -23.13 32.85
N ALA A 198 23.06 -24.33 32.28
CA ALA A 198 24.14 -24.64 31.34
C ALA A 198 24.09 -23.68 30.12
N PRO A 199 25.17 -22.94 29.80
CA PRO A 199 25.14 -21.84 28.81
C PRO A 199 24.68 -22.24 27.41
N HIS A 200 25.02 -23.45 26.97
CA HIS A 200 24.68 -23.96 25.63
C HIS A 200 23.47 -24.91 25.64
N SER A 201 22.78 -25.07 26.77
CA SER A 201 21.48 -25.73 26.79
C SER A 201 20.42 -24.84 26.16
N LEU A 202 19.31 -25.43 25.69
CA LEU A 202 18.19 -24.67 25.12
C LEU A 202 17.65 -23.62 26.12
N ALA A 203 17.57 -24.00 27.40
CA ALA A 203 17.14 -23.11 28.47
C ALA A 203 18.15 -21.97 28.71
N GLY A 204 19.45 -22.27 28.73
CA GLY A 204 20.50 -21.27 28.89
C GLY A 204 20.50 -20.25 27.76
N VAL A 205 20.49 -20.71 26.52
CA VAL A 205 20.40 -19.87 25.32
C VAL A 205 19.16 -18.97 25.36
N THR A 206 17.99 -19.54 25.65
CA THR A 206 16.74 -18.77 25.69
C THR A 206 16.80 -17.69 26.77
N LEU A 207 17.31 -18.04 27.95
CA LEU A 207 17.39 -17.11 29.08
C LEU A 207 18.41 -15.99 28.84
N THR A 208 19.54 -16.29 28.19
CA THR A 208 20.50 -15.28 27.72
C THR A 208 19.87 -14.35 26.68
N SER A 209 19.10 -14.86 25.71
CA SER A 209 18.37 -14.00 24.76
C SER A 209 17.35 -13.11 25.47
N MET A 210 16.65 -13.65 26.46
CA MET A 210 15.70 -12.91 27.31
C MET A 210 16.35 -11.82 28.16
N GLN A 211 17.67 -11.70 28.25
CA GLN A 211 18.29 -10.55 28.92
C GLN A 211 18.27 -9.28 28.05
N SER A 212 18.04 -9.41 26.74
CA SER A 212 18.00 -8.28 25.82
C SER A 212 16.57 -7.73 25.65
N PRO A 213 16.35 -6.40 25.73
CA PRO A 213 15.08 -5.79 25.36
C PRO A 213 14.62 -6.13 23.92
N SER A 214 15.57 -6.37 23.02
CA SER A 214 15.26 -6.73 21.62
C SER A 214 14.51 -8.06 21.50
N PHE A 215 14.77 -9.02 22.39
CA PHE A 215 14.04 -10.30 22.43
C PHE A 215 12.55 -10.09 22.69
N TYR A 216 12.18 -9.22 23.64
CA TYR A 216 10.78 -8.94 23.93
C TYR A 216 10.11 -8.17 22.82
N TYR A 217 10.84 -7.28 22.15
CA TYR A 217 10.33 -6.56 20.99
C TYR A 217 9.98 -7.53 19.85
N THR A 218 10.90 -8.44 19.48
CA THR A 218 10.66 -9.43 18.42
C THR A 218 9.63 -10.49 18.81
N PHE A 219 9.60 -10.89 20.09
CA PHE A 219 8.56 -11.74 20.64
C PHE A 219 7.17 -11.09 20.56
N ALA A 220 7.03 -9.85 21.04
CA ALA A 220 5.77 -9.12 21.00
C ALA A 220 5.30 -8.90 19.55
N TYR A 221 6.22 -8.53 18.65
CA TYR A 221 5.92 -8.41 17.23
C TYR A 221 5.36 -9.72 16.65
N SER A 222 6.04 -10.84 16.94
CA SER A 222 5.63 -12.16 16.45
C SER A 222 4.30 -12.59 17.05
N ALA A 223 4.07 -12.33 18.34
CA ALA A 223 2.80 -12.58 19.01
C ALA A 223 1.65 -11.77 18.38
N ILE A 224 1.86 -10.48 18.09
CA ILE A 224 0.87 -9.63 17.43
C ILE A 224 0.52 -10.19 16.05
N VAL A 225 1.52 -10.53 15.22
CA VAL A 225 1.27 -11.13 13.89
C VAL A 225 0.46 -12.42 13.99
N VAL A 226 0.75 -13.28 14.97
CA VAL A 226 0.00 -14.54 15.15
C VAL A 226 -1.42 -14.29 15.66
N ILE A 227 -1.60 -13.46 16.69
CA ILE A 227 -2.91 -13.20 17.32
C ILE A 227 -3.84 -12.49 16.33
N PHE A 228 -3.38 -11.40 15.71
CA PHE A 228 -4.17 -10.67 14.72
C PHE A 228 -4.29 -11.45 13.40
N GLY A 229 -3.30 -12.27 13.06
CA GLY A 229 -3.38 -13.21 11.94
C GLY A 229 -4.50 -14.22 12.12
N TYR A 230 -4.62 -14.82 13.32
CA TYR A 230 -5.73 -15.71 13.63
C TYR A 230 -7.09 -14.99 13.50
N ARG A 231 -7.21 -13.78 14.07
CA ARG A 231 -8.43 -12.95 13.92
C ARG A 231 -8.76 -12.66 12.45
N ARG A 232 -7.76 -12.36 11.62
CA ARG A 232 -7.92 -12.12 10.18
C ARG A 232 -8.47 -13.36 9.47
N ILE A 233 -7.91 -14.54 9.73
CA ILE A 233 -8.37 -15.81 9.13
C ILE A 233 -9.83 -16.11 9.52
N VAL A 234 -10.20 -15.86 10.78
CA VAL A 234 -11.58 -16.08 11.25
C VAL A 234 -12.56 -15.12 10.59
N ARG A 235 -12.16 -13.86 10.40
CA ARG A 235 -13.01 -12.81 9.79
C ARG A 235 -13.15 -12.99 8.28
N ARG A 236 -12.05 -13.33 7.60
CA ARG A 236 -11.94 -13.34 6.14
C ARG A 236 -11.84 -14.78 5.65
N LYS A 237 -12.95 -15.35 5.19
CA LYS A 237 -13.10 -16.79 4.93
C LYS A 237 -12.63 -17.24 3.54
N THR A 238 -11.56 -16.63 3.00
CA THR A 238 -11.02 -17.01 1.69
C THR A 238 -9.77 -17.88 1.83
N PRO A 239 -9.57 -18.87 0.94
CA PRO A 239 -8.39 -19.73 1.00
C PRO A 239 -7.09 -18.93 0.77
N TYR A 240 -7.15 -17.87 -0.05
CA TYR A 240 -6.04 -16.93 -0.25
C TYR A 240 -5.56 -16.32 1.06
N ILE A 241 -6.46 -15.69 1.83
CA ILE A 241 -6.09 -15.00 3.07
C ILE A 241 -5.59 -16.00 4.12
N ARG A 242 -6.16 -17.20 4.17
CA ARG A 242 -5.70 -18.27 5.08
C ARG A 242 -4.24 -18.63 4.84
N TRP A 243 -3.88 -18.99 3.61
CA TRP A 243 -2.51 -19.39 3.27
C TRP A 243 -1.52 -18.24 3.35
N GLN A 244 -1.91 -17.05 2.92
CA GLN A 244 -1.09 -15.85 3.05
C GLN A 244 -0.73 -15.58 4.52
N THR A 245 -1.74 -15.59 5.40
CA THR A 245 -1.55 -15.27 6.81
C THR A 245 -0.72 -16.32 7.55
N ILE A 246 -0.93 -17.60 7.26
CA ILE A 246 -0.11 -18.69 7.81
C ILE A 246 1.35 -18.54 7.36
N THR A 247 1.58 -18.24 6.08
CA THR A 247 2.94 -18.06 5.55
C THR A 247 3.65 -16.87 6.20
N LEU A 248 2.97 -15.73 6.31
CA LEU A 248 3.49 -14.54 6.98
C LEU A 248 3.82 -14.80 8.45
N ALA A 249 2.94 -15.49 9.18
CA ALA A 249 3.18 -15.86 10.57
C ALA A 249 4.36 -16.84 10.71
N ALA A 250 4.48 -17.83 9.82
CA ALA A 250 5.59 -18.77 9.82
C ALA A 250 6.94 -18.07 9.56
N ILE A 251 6.99 -17.14 8.60
CA ILE A 251 8.20 -16.35 8.31
C ILE A 251 8.51 -15.40 9.46
N GLN A 252 7.51 -14.81 10.12
CA GLN A 252 7.77 -13.96 11.27
C GLN A 252 8.31 -14.75 12.48
N VAL A 253 7.74 -15.90 12.77
CA VAL A 253 8.11 -16.68 13.97
C VAL A 253 9.41 -17.45 13.76
N VAL A 254 9.60 -18.09 12.60
CA VAL A 254 10.73 -19.01 12.41
C VAL A 254 12.01 -18.25 12.05
N PRO A 255 12.19 -17.69 10.83
CA PRO A 255 13.44 -17.04 10.46
C PRO A 255 13.66 -15.67 11.12
N LEU A 256 12.60 -14.98 11.58
CA LEU A 256 12.71 -13.63 12.14
C LEU A 256 12.60 -13.55 13.67
N PHE A 257 12.38 -14.67 14.36
CA PHE A 257 12.41 -14.71 15.83
C PHE A 257 13.20 -15.92 16.32
N LEU A 258 12.70 -17.14 16.11
CA LEU A 258 13.34 -18.35 16.64
C LEU A 258 14.75 -18.56 16.09
N LEU A 259 14.98 -18.28 14.80
CA LEU A 259 16.26 -18.51 14.15
C LEU A 259 17.41 -17.69 14.78
N PRO A 260 17.34 -16.34 14.82
CA PRO A 260 18.40 -15.52 15.41
C PRO A 260 18.45 -15.60 16.94
N GLU A 261 17.30 -15.72 17.62
CA GLU A 261 17.25 -15.62 19.09
C GLU A 261 17.52 -16.96 19.79
N ILE A 262 17.28 -18.11 19.14
CA ILE A 262 17.34 -19.42 19.81
C ILE A 262 18.12 -20.44 18.98
N ILE A 263 17.74 -20.67 17.73
CA ILE A 263 18.27 -21.79 16.92
C ILE A 263 19.75 -21.58 16.59
N LEU A 264 20.13 -20.42 16.02
CA LEU A 264 21.52 -20.16 15.64
C LEU A 264 22.46 -20.11 16.85
N PRO A 265 22.13 -19.42 17.97
CA PRO A 265 22.95 -19.48 19.18
C PRO A 265 23.10 -20.88 19.74
N TYR A 266 22.03 -21.68 19.76
CA TYR A 266 22.07 -23.07 20.23
C TYR A 266 22.98 -23.94 19.35
N LEU A 267 22.82 -23.88 18.03
CA LEU A 267 23.64 -24.67 17.11
C LEU A 267 25.11 -24.23 17.13
N GLY A 268 25.37 -22.91 17.17
CA GLY A 268 26.72 -22.37 17.24
C GLY A 268 27.43 -22.69 18.55
N GLY A 269 26.74 -22.57 19.69
CA GLY A 269 27.28 -22.88 21.02
C GLY A 269 27.58 -24.37 21.23
N ASN A 270 26.87 -25.27 20.55
CA ASN A 270 27.12 -26.72 20.59
C ASN A 270 28.08 -27.21 19.49
N GLY A 271 28.70 -26.31 18.72
CA GLY A 271 29.64 -26.68 17.65
C GLY A 271 28.99 -27.45 16.48
N LEU A 272 27.68 -27.33 16.30
CA LEU A 272 26.92 -28.01 15.23
C LEU A 272 27.00 -27.28 13.89
N LEU A 273 27.57 -26.07 13.88
CA LEU A 273 27.76 -25.25 12.70
C LEU A 273 29.24 -25.09 12.38
N PRO A 274 29.66 -25.17 11.10
CA PRO A 274 31.05 -24.95 10.72
C PRO A 274 31.55 -23.56 11.13
N GLU A 275 32.73 -23.50 11.74
CA GLU A 275 33.31 -22.24 12.23
C GLU A 275 33.54 -21.21 11.09
N ALA A 276 33.91 -21.69 9.90
CA ALA A 276 34.03 -20.85 8.70
C ALA A 276 32.70 -20.16 8.33
N MET A 277 31.57 -20.87 8.49
CA MET A 277 30.24 -20.30 8.24
C MET A 277 29.89 -19.27 9.32
N LEU A 278 30.16 -19.58 10.59
CA LEU A 278 29.91 -18.67 11.71
C LEU A 278 30.74 -17.38 11.57
N ASN A 279 32.03 -17.47 11.26
CA ASN A 279 32.89 -16.31 11.07
C ASN A 279 32.52 -15.49 9.83
N GLY A 280 32.03 -16.15 8.77
CA GLY A 280 31.63 -15.47 7.53
C GLY A 280 30.28 -14.73 7.62
N LEU A 281 29.30 -15.30 8.32
CA LEU A 281 27.93 -14.75 8.41
C LEU A 281 27.65 -14.02 9.73
N PHE A 282 28.28 -14.44 10.83
CA PHE A 282 27.97 -13.99 12.19
C PHE A 282 29.27 -13.64 12.94
N PRO A 283 29.88 -12.48 12.63
CA PRO A 283 31.11 -12.04 13.26
C PRO A 283 30.93 -11.91 14.78
N THR A 284 32.03 -12.08 15.51
CA THR A 284 32.05 -11.95 16.97
C THR A 284 31.94 -10.50 17.39
N SER A 285 31.19 -10.24 18.45
CA SER A 285 30.98 -8.89 18.98
C SER A 285 30.76 -8.95 20.49
N GLU A 286 31.43 -8.06 21.23
CA GLU A 286 31.29 -7.93 22.69
C GLU A 286 29.88 -7.47 23.10
N TRP A 287 29.17 -6.81 22.18
CA TRP A 287 27.82 -6.29 22.39
C TRP A 287 26.73 -7.31 22.06
N ALA A 288 27.09 -8.49 21.55
CA ALA A 288 26.12 -9.52 21.18
C ALA A 288 25.84 -10.46 22.36
N ALA A 289 24.56 -10.75 22.63
CA ALA A 289 24.12 -11.59 23.75
C ALA A 289 24.79 -12.98 23.79
N HIS A 290 25.11 -13.54 22.61
CA HIS A 290 25.74 -14.86 22.47
C HIS A 290 27.18 -14.77 21.94
N GLY A 291 27.83 -13.62 22.07
CA GLY A 291 29.19 -13.35 21.57
C GLY A 291 29.32 -13.25 20.04
N ARG A 292 28.23 -13.48 19.29
CA ARG A 292 28.15 -13.36 17.82
C ARG A 292 26.88 -12.66 17.37
N GLU A 293 26.96 -11.95 16.25
CA GLU A 293 25.89 -11.13 15.69
C GLU A 293 24.82 -11.95 14.94
N TYR A 294 24.17 -12.91 15.61
CA TYR A 294 23.14 -13.78 15.01
C TYR A 294 21.92 -13.03 14.47
N TRP A 295 21.63 -11.83 14.99
CA TRP A 295 20.58 -10.93 14.50
C TRP A 295 20.74 -10.57 13.01
N ARG A 296 21.96 -10.67 12.44
CA ARG A 296 22.18 -10.50 11.00
C ARG A 296 21.36 -11.46 10.14
N ALA A 297 20.94 -12.59 10.71
CA ALA A 297 20.05 -13.57 10.07
C ALA A 297 18.70 -12.96 9.64
N TYR A 298 18.26 -11.82 10.18
CA TYR A 298 17.11 -11.10 9.64
C TYR A 298 17.28 -10.78 8.15
N GLY A 299 18.53 -10.60 7.69
CA GLY A 299 18.86 -10.38 6.28
C GLY A 299 18.55 -11.55 5.34
N PHE A 300 18.28 -12.76 5.85
CA PHE A 300 17.79 -13.85 5.00
C PHE A 300 16.38 -13.56 4.46
N ILE A 301 15.59 -12.78 5.20
CA ILE A 301 14.24 -12.38 4.80
C ILE A 301 14.22 -10.93 4.35
N LEU A 302 14.87 -10.03 5.09
CA LEU A 302 14.88 -8.59 4.82
C LEU A 302 15.99 -8.25 3.82
N ALA A 303 15.63 -8.19 2.54
CA ALA A 303 16.56 -7.87 1.46
C ALA A 303 17.11 -6.44 1.53
N TRP A 304 18.28 -6.21 0.92
CA TRP A 304 18.79 -4.86 0.68
C TRP A 304 17.81 -4.09 -0.26
N PRO A 305 17.50 -2.81 -0.01
CA PRO A 305 18.11 -1.89 0.94
C PRO A 305 17.46 -1.82 2.34
N LEU A 306 16.62 -2.79 2.72
CA LEU A 306 15.95 -2.75 4.04
C LEU A 306 16.91 -3.14 5.19
N MET A 307 17.69 -4.21 5.02
CA MET A 307 18.70 -4.64 6.01
C MET A 307 20.06 -4.01 5.71
N VAL A 308 20.17 -2.70 5.89
CA VAL A 308 21.38 -1.91 5.57
C VAL A 308 22.61 -2.41 6.34
N TYR A 309 22.43 -2.87 7.58
CA TYR A 309 23.50 -3.29 8.48
C TYR A 309 24.34 -4.47 7.98
N ASN A 310 23.83 -5.29 7.06
CA ASN A 310 24.58 -6.40 6.46
C ASN A 310 25.49 -5.95 5.30
N VAL A 311 25.29 -4.74 4.78
CA VAL A 311 26.06 -4.17 3.68
C VAL A 311 26.94 -3.02 4.16
N PHE A 312 26.48 -2.25 5.14
CA PHE A 312 27.11 -1.03 5.64
C PHE A 312 28.01 -1.31 6.85
N THR A 313 28.93 -2.27 6.69
CA THR A 313 29.91 -2.68 7.73
C THR A 313 31.27 -2.05 7.50
N GLN A 314 32.04 -1.91 8.59
CA GLN A 314 33.44 -1.41 8.54
C GLN A 314 34.25 -2.24 7.54
N ASP A 315 34.33 -3.55 7.75
CA ASP A 315 34.90 -4.49 6.78
C ASP A 315 33.82 -5.17 5.94
N PRO A 316 34.06 -5.44 4.65
CA PRO A 316 33.09 -6.05 3.77
C PRO A 316 32.79 -7.49 4.19
N LEU A 317 31.53 -7.75 4.57
CA LEU A 317 31.05 -9.11 4.84
C LEU A 317 30.67 -9.78 3.52
N TRP A 318 31.66 -10.38 2.84
CA TRP A 318 31.52 -10.93 1.48
C TRP A 318 30.32 -11.86 1.29
N TRP A 319 30.06 -12.75 2.26
CA TRP A 319 28.90 -13.64 2.22
C TRP A 319 27.58 -12.87 2.22
N TRP A 320 27.46 -11.84 3.07
CA TRP A 320 26.26 -11.00 3.10
C TRP A 320 26.10 -10.15 1.86
N LEU A 321 27.19 -9.59 1.31
CA LEU A 321 27.15 -8.88 0.03
C LEU A 321 26.65 -9.79 -1.09
N GLY A 322 27.13 -11.03 -1.15
CA GLY A 322 26.67 -12.04 -2.10
C GLY A 322 25.19 -12.39 -1.92
N ILE A 323 24.76 -12.68 -0.68
CA ILE A 323 23.36 -13.00 -0.36
C ILE A 323 22.44 -11.83 -0.72
N CYS A 324 22.77 -10.61 -0.30
CA CYS A 324 21.97 -9.42 -0.60
C CYS A 324 21.89 -9.17 -2.10
N PHE A 325 22.98 -9.35 -2.84
CA PHE A 325 22.98 -9.21 -4.30
C PHE A 325 22.06 -10.23 -4.96
N VAL A 326 22.22 -11.51 -4.63
CA VAL A 326 21.39 -12.60 -5.19
C VAL A 326 19.92 -12.40 -4.82
N GLN A 327 19.63 -12.05 -3.58
CA GLN A 327 18.25 -11.81 -3.13
C GLN A 327 17.60 -10.64 -3.87
N THR A 328 18.26 -9.48 -3.90
CA THR A 328 17.68 -8.23 -4.42
C THR A 328 17.65 -8.16 -5.95
N PHE A 329 18.63 -8.76 -6.64
CA PHE A 329 18.78 -8.63 -8.09
C PHE A 329 18.50 -9.92 -8.87
N VAL A 330 18.34 -11.07 -8.20
CA VAL A 330 18.02 -12.34 -8.86
C VAL A 330 16.69 -12.93 -8.35
N LEU A 331 16.60 -13.24 -7.05
CA LEU A 331 15.44 -13.94 -6.49
C LEU A 331 14.19 -13.06 -6.49
N ILE A 332 14.28 -11.82 -5.98
CA ILE A 332 13.15 -10.91 -5.92
C ILE A 332 12.63 -10.56 -7.33
N PRO A 333 13.46 -10.12 -8.29
CA PRO A 333 12.99 -9.86 -9.66
C PRO A 333 12.35 -11.10 -10.30
N GLY A 334 12.96 -12.28 -10.12
CA GLY A 334 12.40 -13.54 -10.62
C GLY A 334 11.01 -13.85 -10.03
N MET A 335 10.84 -13.73 -8.71
CA MET A 335 9.54 -13.90 -8.05
C MET A 335 8.51 -12.88 -8.54
N ILE A 336 8.91 -11.61 -8.70
CA ILE A 336 8.03 -10.53 -9.15
C ILE A 336 7.60 -10.74 -10.60
N TYR A 337 8.50 -11.24 -11.44
CA TYR A 337 8.19 -11.53 -12.83
C TYR A 337 7.00 -12.50 -12.97
N PHE A 338 6.96 -13.57 -12.17
CA PHE A 338 5.90 -14.58 -12.25
C PHE A 338 4.67 -14.25 -11.38
N TRP A 339 4.86 -13.74 -10.17
CA TRP A 339 3.79 -13.65 -9.16
C TRP A 339 3.49 -12.22 -8.68
N GLY A 340 4.16 -11.23 -9.24
CA GLY A 340 4.02 -9.82 -8.90
C GLY A 340 4.76 -9.41 -7.63
N LYS A 341 4.84 -8.09 -7.38
CA LYS A 341 5.47 -7.48 -6.20
C LYS A 341 4.94 -8.05 -4.87
N GLY A 342 3.66 -8.45 -4.87
CA GLY A 342 3.02 -9.04 -3.70
C GLY A 342 3.59 -10.38 -3.25
N ALA A 343 4.30 -11.12 -4.09
CA ALA A 343 4.98 -12.35 -3.70
C ALA A 343 5.99 -12.12 -2.56
N TYR A 344 6.63 -10.95 -2.52
CA TYR A 344 7.48 -10.57 -1.41
C TYR A 344 6.72 -9.72 -0.38
N CYS A 345 6.14 -8.58 -0.79
CA CYS A 345 5.51 -7.62 0.13
C CYS A 345 4.24 -8.11 0.83
N GLY A 346 3.59 -9.14 0.29
CA GLY A 346 2.34 -9.71 0.79
C GLY A 346 2.47 -11.11 1.36
N TRP A 347 3.57 -11.84 1.11
CA TRP A 347 3.74 -13.22 1.56
C TRP A 347 5.02 -13.49 2.36
N ILE A 348 6.04 -12.64 2.25
CA ILE A 348 7.37 -12.86 2.86
C ILE A 348 7.75 -11.75 3.85
N CYS A 349 7.54 -10.49 3.45
CA CYS A 349 8.03 -9.35 4.21
C CYS A 349 7.37 -9.23 5.60
N SER A 350 8.19 -9.06 6.64
CA SER A 350 7.73 -8.83 8.02
C SER A 350 6.84 -7.61 8.18
N CYS A 351 7.19 -6.48 7.54
CA CYS A 351 6.33 -5.29 7.55
C CYS A 351 4.97 -5.59 6.89
N GLY A 352 4.98 -6.41 5.84
CA GLY A 352 3.78 -6.93 5.20
C GLY A 352 2.96 -7.80 6.15
N ALA A 353 3.60 -8.64 6.96
CA ALA A 353 2.93 -9.49 7.94
C ALA A 353 2.10 -8.67 8.93
N LEU A 354 2.69 -7.62 9.50
CA LEU A 354 1.98 -6.75 10.42
C LEU A 354 0.90 -5.91 9.72
N ALA A 355 1.21 -5.38 8.54
CA ALA A 355 0.27 -4.61 7.72
C ALA A 355 -0.99 -5.41 7.35
N GLU A 356 -0.81 -6.68 6.98
CA GLU A 356 -1.92 -7.56 6.61
C GLU A 356 -2.67 -8.12 7.82
N THR A 357 -2.08 -8.15 9.00
CA THR A 357 -2.73 -8.71 10.20
C THR A 357 -3.32 -7.61 11.06
N LEU A 358 -2.48 -6.88 11.80
CA LEU A 358 -2.92 -5.76 12.64
C LEU A 358 -3.57 -4.64 11.82
N GLY A 359 -3.03 -4.36 10.62
CA GLY A 359 -3.54 -3.31 9.73
C GLY A 359 -4.79 -3.67 8.93
N ASP A 360 -5.28 -4.93 8.96
CA ASP A 360 -6.43 -5.39 8.17
C ASP A 360 -7.73 -4.66 8.53
N GLU A 361 -7.85 -4.15 9.76
CA GLU A 361 -9.08 -3.47 10.19
C GLU A 361 -9.15 -2.00 9.69
N TYR A 362 -8.02 -1.47 9.19
CA TYR A 362 -7.84 -0.06 8.83
C TYR A 362 -7.45 0.10 7.36
N ARG A 363 -7.90 -0.80 6.46
CA ARG A 363 -7.54 -0.74 5.02
C ARG A 363 -8.12 0.48 4.32
N ASP A 364 -9.33 0.87 4.73
CA ASP A 364 -10.13 1.99 4.25
C ASP A 364 -9.61 3.38 4.66
N THR A 365 -8.68 3.44 5.63
CA THR A 365 -8.13 4.72 6.10
C THR A 365 -6.98 5.23 5.24
N MET A 366 -6.56 4.46 4.22
CA MET A 366 -5.49 4.84 3.31
C MET A 366 -5.88 6.13 2.56
N PRO A 367 -5.07 7.20 2.61
CA PRO A 367 -5.39 8.40 1.87
C PRO A 367 -5.28 8.21 0.36
N HIS A 368 -6.28 8.69 -0.37
CA HIS A 368 -6.37 8.62 -1.84
C HIS A 368 -6.29 10.03 -2.45
N GLY A 369 -6.05 10.09 -3.77
CA GLY A 369 -6.06 11.34 -4.54
C GLY A 369 -4.67 11.82 -4.97
N GLU A 370 -4.66 12.84 -5.83
CA GLU A 370 -3.45 13.31 -6.53
C GLU A 370 -2.38 13.85 -5.58
N GLY A 371 -2.76 14.58 -4.53
CA GLY A 371 -1.83 15.12 -3.54
C GLY A 371 -1.04 14.01 -2.83
N TRP A 372 -1.73 12.95 -2.41
CA TRP A 372 -1.10 11.78 -1.80
C TRP A 372 -0.32 10.95 -2.81
N ASN A 373 -0.76 10.92 -4.08
CA ASN A 373 0.00 10.25 -5.13
C ASN A 373 1.36 10.91 -5.39
N LYS A 374 1.49 12.23 -5.19
CA LYS A 374 2.80 12.92 -5.25
C LYS A 374 3.74 12.44 -4.13
N LEU A 375 3.23 12.10 -2.95
CA LEU A 375 4.04 11.57 -1.85
C LEU A 375 4.63 10.18 -2.17
N ASN A 376 4.07 9.44 -3.14
CA ASN A 376 4.65 8.17 -3.59
C ASN A 376 6.10 8.32 -4.11
N PHE A 377 6.52 9.52 -4.53
CA PHE A 377 7.89 9.80 -4.93
C PHE A 377 8.89 9.78 -3.77
N ALA A 378 8.45 9.92 -2.51
CA ALA A 378 9.34 9.91 -1.35
C ALA A 378 10.17 8.62 -1.27
N GLY A 379 9.56 7.46 -1.56
CA GLY A 379 10.26 6.17 -1.55
C GLY A 379 11.35 6.08 -2.61
N GLN A 380 11.16 6.73 -3.77
CA GLN A 380 12.18 6.80 -4.82
C GLN A 380 13.37 7.66 -4.38
N ILE A 381 13.11 8.77 -3.67
CA ILE A 381 14.17 9.62 -3.10
C ILE A 381 14.99 8.84 -2.07
N ILE A 382 14.32 8.13 -1.14
CA ILE A 382 15.01 7.30 -0.13
C ILE A 382 15.85 6.21 -0.80
N MET A 383 15.33 5.59 -1.87
CA MET A 383 16.07 4.60 -2.64
C MET A 383 17.33 5.19 -3.29
N VAL A 384 17.24 6.37 -3.91
CA VAL A 384 18.42 7.07 -4.47
C VAL A 384 19.45 7.35 -3.39
N VAL A 385 19.03 7.83 -2.22
CA VAL A 385 19.92 8.04 -1.06
C VAL A 385 20.60 6.72 -0.65
N ALA A 386 19.87 5.60 -0.61
CA ALA A 386 20.45 4.29 -0.28
C ALA A 386 21.52 3.85 -1.30
N PHE A 387 21.32 4.11 -2.61
CA PHE A 387 22.34 3.84 -3.63
C PHE A 387 23.56 4.77 -3.53
N VAL A 388 23.35 6.05 -3.20
CA VAL A 388 24.45 7.00 -2.96
C VAL A 388 25.29 6.54 -1.76
N LEU A 389 24.64 6.15 -0.66
CA LEU A 389 25.31 5.60 0.52
C LEU A 389 26.08 4.32 0.21
N LEU A 390 25.51 3.43 -0.61
CA LEU A 390 26.21 2.24 -1.08
C LEU A 390 27.45 2.59 -1.90
N GLY A 391 27.36 3.54 -2.82
CA GLY A 391 28.50 4.03 -3.60
C GLY A 391 29.60 4.61 -2.71
N LEU A 392 29.24 5.47 -1.77
CA LEU A 392 30.19 6.04 -0.80
C LEU A 392 30.85 4.96 0.05
N ARG A 393 30.08 3.95 0.50
CA ARG A 393 30.62 2.81 1.26
C ARG A 393 31.63 2.01 0.46
N ILE A 394 31.33 1.71 -0.81
CA ILE A 394 32.24 0.97 -1.71
C ILE A 394 33.54 1.75 -1.91
N ILE A 395 33.46 3.07 -2.13
CA ILE A 395 34.64 3.93 -2.28
C ILE A 395 35.45 3.95 -0.98
N SER A 396 34.80 4.00 0.19
CA SER A 396 35.45 3.95 1.50
C SER A 396 36.21 2.64 1.72
N TRP A 397 35.71 1.49 1.25
CA TRP A 397 36.46 0.23 1.32
C TRP A 397 37.67 0.19 0.39
N ILE A 398 37.58 0.82 -0.78
CA ILE A 398 38.69 0.89 -1.75
C ILE A 398 39.77 1.87 -1.26
N TRP A 399 39.37 2.97 -0.63
CA TRP A 399 40.27 4.02 -0.16
C TRP A 399 40.00 4.39 1.32
N PRO A 400 40.47 3.54 2.27
CA PRO A 400 40.30 3.80 3.70
C PRO A 400 40.96 5.13 4.12
N GLY A 401 40.33 5.87 5.03
CA GLY A 401 40.77 7.19 5.49
C GLY A 401 40.56 8.33 4.48
N GLY A 402 39.92 8.06 3.35
CA GLY A 402 39.61 9.06 2.33
C GLY A 402 38.39 9.94 2.66
N TRP A 403 38.15 10.95 1.81
CA TRP A 403 36.99 11.84 1.93
C TRP A 403 35.65 11.09 1.92
N ALA A 404 35.58 9.96 1.21
CA ALA A 404 34.36 9.15 1.10
C ALA A 404 33.94 8.54 2.43
N GLU A 405 34.89 8.11 3.27
CA GLU A 405 34.61 7.59 4.62
C GLU A 405 34.07 8.71 5.52
N THR A 406 34.72 9.88 5.51
CA THR A 406 34.26 11.03 6.29
C THR A 406 32.88 11.52 5.85
N THR A 407 32.58 11.47 4.55
CA THR A 407 31.28 11.85 4.00
C THR A 407 30.21 10.81 4.34
N TYR A 408 30.55 9.52 4.20
CA TYR A 408 29.67 8.42 4.59
C TYR A 408 29.29 8.50 6.08
N ASP A 409 30.27 8.68 6.97
CA ASP A 409 30.03 8.81 8.40
C ASP A 409 29.23 10.08 8.72
N ALA A 410 29.48 11.18 8.00
CA ALA A 410 28.76 12.43 8.20
C ALA A 410 27.28 12.33 7.78
N VAL A 411 26.98 11.59 6.71
CA VAL A 411 25.61 11.36 6.23
C VAL A 411 24.89 10.31 7.09
N LEU A 412 25.53 9.18 7.40
CA LEU A 412 24.92 8.09 8.15
C LEU A 412 24.74 8.43 9.64
N PHE A 413 25.73 9.06 10.25
CA PHE A 413 25.69 9.41 11.68
C PHE A 413 25.36 10.89 11.93
N GLY A 414 24.92 11.63 10.91
CA GLY A 414 24.35 12.98 11.06
C GLY A 414 25.35 14.07 11.47
N ARG A 415 26.67 13.81 11.39
CA ARG A 415 27.70 14.80 11.78
C ARG A 415 27.76 16.01 10.84
N ALA A 416 27.11 15.97 9.68
CA ALA A 416 27.09 17.06 8.70
C ALA A 416 26.19 18.26 9.09
N PHE A 417 25.12 18.05 9.86
CA PHE A 417 24.10 19.09 10.11
C PHE A 417 24.20 19.77 11.48
N GLY A 418 25.18 19.42 12.32
CA GLY A 418 25.35 20.00 13.65
C GLY A 418 24.23 19.63 14.65
N VAL A 419 23.40 18.63 14.31
CA VAL A 419 22.28 18.16 15.12
C VAL A 419 22.48 16.67 15.45
N PRO A 420 23.18 16.33 16.55
CA PRO A 420 23.58 14.94 16.86
C PRO A 420 22.42 13.95 17.01
N PHE A 421 21.21 14.45 17.29
CA PHE A 421 20.00 13.65 17.49
C PHE A 421 19.22 13.34 16.19
N LEU A 422 19.52 14.01 15.08
CA LEU A 422 18.94 13.74 13.75
C LEU A 422 19.98 13.07 12.86
N ASN A 423 20.43 11.87 13.25
CA ASN A 423 21.27 11.04 12.40
C ASN A 423 20.44 10.11 11.51
N TYR A 424 20.99 9.60 10.40
CA TYR A 424 20.26 8.73 9.48
C TYR A 424 19.78 7.46 10.18
N ALA A 425 20.56 6.88 11.11
CA ALA A 425 20.12 5.72 11.88
C ALA A 425 18.87 6.02 12.72
N TRP A 426 18.80 7.16 13.40
CA TRP A 426 17.64 7.59 14.18
C TRP A 426 16.46 7.98 13.28
N PHE A 427 16.71 8.72 12.21
CA PHE A 427 15.67 9.11 11.26
C PHE A 427 15.08 7.92 10.50
N VAL A 428 15.92 6.97 10.08
CA VAL A 428 15.49 5.80 9.29
C VAL A 428 14.97 4.68 10.19
N ASP A 429 15.67 4.33 11.27
CA ASP A 429 15.29 3.17 12.09
C ASP A 429 14.27 3.52 13.17
N VAL A 430 14.41 4.68 13.84
CA VAL A 430 13.49 5.09 14.90
C VAL A 430 12.29 5.83 14.34
N LEU A 431 12.48 6.86 13.51
CA LEU A 431 11.35 7.66 13.00
C LEU A 431 10.61 6.96 11.85
N LEU A 432 11.31 6.52 10.80
CA LEU A 432 10.69 5.99 9.59
C LEU A 432 10.25 4.52 9.74
N ALA A 433 11.17 3.60 10.02
CA ALA A 433 10.90 2.17 10.16
C ALA A 433 10.27 1.80 11.51
N GLY A 434 10.40 2.65 12.54
CA GLY A 434 9.77 2.45 13.84
C GLY A 434 8.47 3.23 13.99
N MET A 435 8.58 4.55 14.11
CA MET A 435 7.47 5.42 14.45
C MET A 435 6.45 5.56 13.32
N ILE A 436 6.88 5.75 12.07
CA ILE A 436 5.94 5.90 10.94
C ILE A 436 5.47 4.52 10.47
N ALA A 437 6.36 3.52 10.42
CA ALA A 437 5.97 2.20 9.94
C ALA A 437 5.12 1.39 10.92
N PHE A 438 5.04 1.74 12.20
CA PHE A 438 4.11 1.10 13.15
C PHE A 438 3.09 2.10 13.72
N GLY A 439 3.48 3.36 13.88
CA GLY A 439 2.71 4.42 14.52
C GLY A 439 1.41 4.78 13.82
N VAL A 440 1.41 4.80 12.49
CA VAL A 440 0.30 5.41 11.75
C VAL A 440 -0.74 4.39 11.25
N TYR A 441 -0.60 3.10 11.53
CA TYR A 441 -1.47 2.06 10.95
C TYR A 441 -2.95 2.26 11.28
N PHE A 442 -3.24 2.65 12.52
CA PHE A 442 -4.61 2.90 12.99
C PHE A 442 -5.23 4.16 12.36
N TRP A 443 -4.41 5.03 11.77
CA TRP A 443 -4.81 6.35 11.28
C TRP A 443 -4.75 6.49 9.76
N LEU A 444 -3.71 5.94 9.12
CA LEU A 444 -3.36 6.12 7.70
C LEU A 444 -3.12 4.76 6.98
N SER A 445 -3.70 3.69 7.53
CA SER A 445 -3.67 2.31 7.03
C SER A 445 -2.38 1.53 7.25
N GLY A 446 -2.52 0.20 7.30
CA GLY A 446 -1.43 -0.75 7.56
C GLY A 446 -0.27 -0.72 6.56
N ARG A 447 -0.44 -0.11 5.37
CA ARG A 447 0.60 -0.10 4.32
C ARG A 447 1.16 1.29 4.02
N PHE A 448 0.95 2.27 4.90
CA PHE A 448 1.47 3.63 4.74
C PHE A 448 2.99 3.65 4.48
N TRP A 449 3.77 2.94 5.31
CA TRP A 449 5.22 2.75 5.11
C TRP A 449 5.55 2.12 3.76
N CYS A 450 4.88 1.01 3.43
CA CYS A 450 5.14 0.25 2.22
C CYS A 450 4.86 1.05 0.95
N ARG A 451 3.87 1.95 0.98
CA ARG A 451 3.51 2.82 -0.14
C ARG A 451 4.47 3.98 -0.30
N PHE A 452 4.76 4.70 0.79
CA PHE A 452 5.42 6.00 0.70
C PHE A 452 6.92 5.98 0.95
N PHE A 453 7.43 5.10 1.81
CA PHE A 453 8.79 5.26 2.35
C PHE A 453 9.68 4.04 2.22
N CYS A 454 9.12 2.85 1.98
CA CYS A 454 9.90 1.62 1.86
C CYS A 454 10.81 1.66 0.61
N PRO A 455 12.16 1.72 0.76
CA PRO A 455 13.07 1.82 -0.38
C PRO A 455 13.12 0.53 -1.21
N LEU A 456 12.90 -0.62 -0.57
CA LEU A 456 12.78 -1.89 -1.26
C LEU A 456 11.52 -1.95 -2.13
N ALA A 457 10.40 -1.40 -1.65
CA ALA A 457 9.17 -1.32 -2.45
C ALA A 457 9.36 -0.38 -3.66
N ALA A 458 10.07 0.73 -3.49
CA ALA A 458 10.42 1.65 -4.57
C ALA A 458 11.26 0.97 -5.66
N LEU A 459 12.24 0.15 -5.27
CA LEU A 459 13.03 -0.67 -6.19
C LEU A 459 12.15 -1.70 -6.92
N MET A 460 11.25 -2.36 -6.19
CA MET A 460 10.31 -3.33 -6.76
C MET A 460 9.31 -2.71 -7.75
N HIS A 461 9.03 -1.40 -7.70
CA HIS A 461 8.23 -0.74 -8.74
C HIS A 461 8.88 -0.84 -10.12
N ILE A 462 10.21 -0.86 -10.19
CA ILE A 462 10.95 -1.05 -11.44
C ILE A 462 10.74 -2.47 -11.95
N TYR A 463 10.87 -3.47 -11.07
CA TYR A 463 10.70 -4.88 -11.42
C TYR A 463 9.25 -5.22 -11.81
N ALA A 464 8.27 -4.64 -11.12
CA ALA A 464 6.86 -4.90 -11.32
C ALA A 464 6.35 -4.49 -12.72
N ARG A 465 7.00 -3.53 -13.38
CA ARG A 465 6.69 -3.14 -14.77
C ARG A 465 6.82 -4.31 -15.76
N PHE A 466 7.69 -5.27 -15.45
CA PHE A 466 7.93 -6.45 -16.28
C PHE A 466 7.16 -7.69 -15.78
N SER A 467 6.35 -7.55 -14.74
CA SER A 467 5.61 -8.66 -14.16
C SER A 467 4.52 -9.17 -15.10
N ARG A 468 4.30 -10.48 -15.11
CA ARG A 468 3.14 -11.13 -15.75
C ARG A 468 1.88 -11.03 -14.90
N PHE A 469 2.02 -10.85 -13.58
CA PHE A 469 0.87 -10.83 -12.67
C PHE A 469 -0.03 -9.61 -12.92
N ARG A 470 -1.35 -9.82 -12.99
CA ARG A 470 -2.38 -8.77 -13.04
C ARG A 470 -3.60 -9.16 -12.22
N ILE A 471 -4.42 -8.16 -11.86
CA ILE A 471 -5.80 -8.41 -11.43
C ILE A 471 -6.67 -8.31 -12.67
N LEU A 472 -7.33 -9.40 -13.03
CA LEU A 472 -8.25 -9.47 -14.16
C LEU A 472 -9.62 -8.97 -13.70
N ALA A 473 -10.33 -8.29 -14.60
CA ALA A 473 -11.64 -7.73 -14.31
C ALA A 473 -12.66 -8.18 -15.35
N ASP A 474 -13.82 -8.64 -14.88
CA ASP A 474 -15.00 -8.86 -15.72
C ASP A 474 -15.88 -7.60 -15.74
N LYS A 475 -15.72 -6.78 -16.79
CA LYS A 475 -16.43 -5.51 -16.97
C LYS A 475 -17.95 -5.66 -16.82
N LYS A 476 -18.53 -6.77 -17.28
CA LYS A 476 -19.99 -6.97 -17.28
C LYS A 476 -20.57 -7.03 -15.86
N LYS A 477 -19.79 -7.53 -14.90
CA LYS A 477 -20.18 -7.62 -13.49
C LYS A 477 -19.93 -6.32 -12.70
N CYS A 478 -19.22 -5.35 -13.28
CA CYS A 478 -18.86 -4.11 -12.59
C CYS A 478 -20.07 -3.18 -12.44
N ILE A 479 -20.33 -2.74 -11.21
CA ILE A 479 -21.42 -1.81 -10.88
C ILE A 479 -20.90 -0.45 -10.40
N SER A 480 -19.62 -0.15 -10.62
CA SER A 480 -19.04 1.17 -10.32
C SER A 480 -19.23 1.65 -8.87
N CYS A 481 -19.25 0.72 -7.90
CA CYS A 481 -19.53 1.01 -6.50
C CYS A 481 -18.34 1.58 -5.70
N ASN A 482 -17.14 1.65 -6.30
CA ASN A 482 -15.90 2.17 -5.72
C ASN A 482 -15.32 1.41 -4.50
N GLU A 483 -15.91 0.29 -4.10
CA GLU A 483 -15.47 -0.47 -2.93
C GLU A 483 -14.06 -1.07 -3.09
N CYS A 484 -13.70 -1.51 -4.31
CA CYS A 484 -12.37 -2.04 -4.58
C CYS A 484 -11.26 -0.98 -4.46
N THR A 485 -11.56 0.28 -4.83
CA THR A 485 -10.64 1.41 -4.69
C THR A 485 -10.57 1.85 -3.22
N SER A 486 -11.71 1.95 -2.51
CA SER A 486 -11.74 2.44 -1.12
C SER A 486 -10.86 1.60 -0.16
N VAL A 487 -10.83 0.28 -0.35
CA VAL A 487 -10.03 -0.65 0.47
C VAL A 487 -8.58 -0.82 -0.04
N CYS A 488 -8.19 -0.13 -1.11
CA CYS A 488 -6.87 -0.28 -1.71
C CYS A 488 -5.78 0.36 -0.84
N HIS A 489 -5.04 -0.48 -0.12
CA HIS A 489 -3.88 -0.09 0.67
C HIS A 489 -2.74 0.61 -0.09
N GLN A 490 -2.75 0.60 -1.42
CA GLN A 490 -1.75 1.28 -2.23
C GLN A 490 -2.29 2.57 -2.85
N GLY A 491 -3.56 2.91 -2.62
CA GLY A 491 -4.18 4.10 -3.19
C GLY A 491 -4.47 4.00 -4.69
N ILE A 492 -4.48 2.79 -5.24
CA ILE A 492 -4.71 2.53 -6.66
C ILE A 492 -6.22 2.66 -6.93
N ASP A 493 -6.58 3.36 -8.00
CA ASP A 493 -7.95 3.41 -8.49
C ASP A 493 -8.31 2.12 -9.24
N VAL A 494 -8.54 1.05 -8.49
CA VAL A 494 -8.87 -0.29 -9.01
C VAL A 494 -10.17 -0.27 -9.83
N MET A 495 -11.15 0.53 -9.40
CA MET A 495 -12.43 0.66 -10.08
C MET A 495 -12.27 1.17 -11.52
N SER A 496 -11.37 2.13 -11.75
CA SER A 496 -11.15 2.64 -13.11
C SER A 496 -10.68 1.54 -14.07
N PHE A 497 -9.80 0.63 -13.64
CA PHE A 497 -9.40 -0.52 -14.46
C PHE A 497 -10.56 -1.49 -14.67
N ALA A 498 -11.34 -1.77 -13.61
CA ALA A 498 -12.46 -2.69 -13.67
C ALA A 498 -13.60 -2.21 -14.59
N GLN A 499 -13.87 -0.90 -14.62
CA GLN A 499 -14.85 -0.28 -15.53
C GLN A 499 -14.43 -0.38 -16.99
N LYS A 500 -13.13 -0.27 -17.28
CA LYS A 500 -12.59 -0.45 -18.63
C LYS A 500 -12.51 -1.91 -19.06
N GLY A 501 -12.56 -2.86 -18.11
CA GLY A 501 -12.26 -4.27 -18.39
C GLY A 501 -10.78 -4.54 -18.63
N GLU A 502 -9.91 -3.60 -18.26
CA GLU A 502 -8.47 -3.73 -18.44
C GLU A 502 -7.85 -4.48 -17.25
N PRO A 503 -6.87 -5.38 -17.50
CA PRO A 503 -6.08 -5.96 -16.43
C PRO A 503 -5.37 -4.85 -15.63
N MET A 504 -5.62 -4.80 -14.31
CA MET A 504 -5.02 -3.77 -13.45
C MET A 504 -3.49 -3.86 -13.51
N ASN A 505 -2.87 -2.83 -14.09
CA ASN A 505 -1.43 -2.76 -14.35
C ASN A 505 -0.79 -1.59 -13.59
N ASP A 506 -0.85 -1.65 -12.25
CA ASP A 506 -0.20 -0.68 -11.39
C ASP A 506 0.99 -1.33 -10.64
N PRO A 507 2.23 -0.82 -10.81
CA PRO A 507 3.43 -1.35 -10.15
C PRO A 507 3.38 -1.32 -8.62
N GLN A 508 2.53 -0.48 -8.03
CA GLN A 508 2.40 -0.37 -6.58
C GLN A 508 1.70 -1.58 -5.98
N CYS A 509 0.88 -2.31 -6.76
CA CYS A 509 0.08 -3.40 -6.25
C CYS A 509 0.92 -4.45 -5.51
N VAL A 510 0.48 -4.77 -4.29
CA VAL A 510 1.15 -5.72 -3.39
C VAL A 510 0.39 -7.05 -3.24
N ARG A 511 -0.58 -7.32 -4.12
CA ARG A 511 -1.38 -8.58 -4.14
C ARG A 511 -1.93 -8.93 -2.73
N CYS A 512 -2.52 -7.96 -2.04
CA CYS A 512 -3.07 -8.14 -0.69
C CYS A 512 -4.49 -8.73 -0.64
N SER A 513 -5.09 -8.94 -1.82
CA SER A 513 -6.47 -9.40 -2.06
C SER A 513 -7.61 -8.56 -1.48
N ALA A 514 -7.35 -7.38 -0.89
CA ALA A 514 -8.40 -6.54 -0.33
C ALA A 514 -9.49 -6.20 -1.37
N CYS A 515 -9.09 -5.69 -2.54
CA CYS A 515 -10.02 -5.31 -3.59
C CYS A 515 -10.80 -6.51 -4.18
N VAL A 516 -10.15 -7.67 -4.27
CA VAL A 516 -10.76 -8.91 -4.79
C VAL A 516 -11.76 -9.51 -3.80
N GLU A 517 -11.40 -9.53 -2.51
CA GLU A 517 -12.22 -10.11 -1.44
C GLU A 517 -13.48 -9.28 -1.15
N THR A 518 -13.37 -7.95 -1.17
CA THR A 518 -14.49 -7.07 -0.82
C THR A 518 -15.42 -6.79 -2.01
N CYS A 519 -15.03 -7.15 -3.24
CA CYS A 519 -15.87 -6.93 -4.43
C CYS A 519 -17.22 -7.67 -4.30
N PRO A 520 -18.36 -6.95 -4.24
CA PRO A 520 -19.65 -7.58 -3.96
C PRO A 520 -20.16 -8.43 -5.13
N THR A 521 -19.75 -8.12 -6.35
CA THR A 521 -20.19 -8.79 -7.59
C THR A 521 -19.15 -9.76 -8.18
N GLY A 522 -18.04 -10.03 -7.48
CA GLY A 522 -17.06 -11.03 -7.95
C GLY A 522 -16.32 -10.67 -9.25
N VAL A 523 -16.21 -9.37 -9.56
CA VAL A 523 -15.60 -8.82 -10.80
C VAL A 523 -14.12 -9.16 -10.93
N LEU A 524 -13.40 -9.12 -9.81
CA LEU A 524 -11.95 -9.14 -9.79
C LEU A 524 -11.44 -10.54 -9.45
N GLU A 525 -10.34 -10.94 -10.08
CA GLU A 525 -9.62 -12.17 -9.77
C GLU A 525 -8.11 -12.00 -10.05
N PHE A 526 -7.28 -12.87 -9.50
CA PHE A 526 -5.84 -12.85 -9.79
C PHE A 526 -5.49 -13.72 -11.00
N GLY A 527 -4.54 -13.26 -11.81
CA GLY A 527 -4.04 -14.03 -12.94
C GLY A 527 -2.72 -13.52 -13.49
N GLN A 528 -2.29 -14.13 -14.58
CA GLN A 528 -1.12 -13.76 -15.35
C GLN A 528 -1.52 -13.39 -16.77
N VAL A 529 -0.92 -12.32 -17.28
CA VAL A 529 -1.05 -11.89 -18.67
C VAL A 529 0.32 -11.84 -19.34
N GLN A 530 0.32 -11.92 -20.67
CA GLN A 530 1.52 -11.71 -21.44
C GLN A 530 1.83 -10.20 -21.51
N PRO A 531 3.03 -9.74 -21.09
CA PRO A 531 3.28 -8.30 -20.89
C PRO A 531 3.06 -7.40 -22.10
N ASN A 532 3.21 -7.94 -23.32
CA ASN A 532 3.13 -7.17 -24.56
C ASN A 532 1.74 -7.24 -25.24
N THR A 533 1.00 -8.34 -25.04
CA THR A 533 -0.28 -8.57 -25.73
C THR A 533 -1.49 -8.41 -24.81
N GLY A 534 -1.29 -8.41 -23.48
CA GLY A 534 -2.38 -8.36 -22.50
C GLY A 534 -3.23 -9.64 -22.43
N GLU A 535 -2.89 -10.65 -23.24
CA GLU A 535 -3.60 -11.92 -23.29
C GLU A 535 -3.44 -12.68 -21.98
N VAL A 536 -4.54 -13.23 -21.48
CA VAL A 536 -4.57 -13.98 -20.23
C VAL A 536 -3.90 -15.33 -20.45
N ILE A 537 -2.78 -15.56 -19.75
CA ILE A 537 -2.04 -16.81 -19.78
C ILE A 537 -2.71 -17.83 -18.84
N HIS A 538 -2.99 -17.41 -17.61
CA HIS A 538 -3.42 -18.30 -16.53
C HIS A 538 -4.19 -17.52 -15.45
N ARG A 539 -5.27 -18.10 -14.92
CA ARG A 539 -6.03 -17.56 -13.78
C ARG A 539 -5.63 -18.30 -12.50
N ASP A 540 -5.31 -17.57 -11.43
CA ASP A 540 -4.80 -18.19 -10.20
C ASP A 540 -5.78 -19.22 -9.62
N THR A 541 -5.25 -20.34 -9.14
CA THR A 541 -6.05 -21.41 -8.54
C THR A 541 -6.50 -21.09 -7.11
N LEU A 542 -5.83 -20.15 -6.45
CA LEU A 542 -6.10 -19.79 -5.07
C LEU A 542 -7.12 -18.64 -5.02
N GLU A 543 -8.40 -19.01 -4.93
CA GLU A 543 -9.50 -18.04 -4.95
C GLU A 543 -9.45 -17.08 -3.76
N ALA A 544 -9.68 -15.81 -4.06
CA ALA A 544 -9.57 -14.68 -3.13
C ALA A 544 -10.89 -13.92 -2.95
N SER A 545 -11.94 -14.25 -3.72
CA SER A 545 -13.28 -13.66 -3.62
C SER A 545 -14.29 -14.64 -3.04
N LEU A 546 -15.02 -14.24 -2.00
CA LEU A 546 -16.11 -15.04 -1.45
C LEU A 546 -17.28 -15.18 -2.42
N THR A 547 -17.62 -14.09 -3.13
CA THR A 547 -18.71 -14.09 -4.10
C THR A 547 -18.45 -15.11 -5.20
N ARG A 548 -17.22 -15.18 -5.72
CA ARG A 548 -16.86 -16.15 -6.76
C ARG A 548 -16.93 -17.60 -6.27
N ILE A 549 -16.50 -17.85 -5.03
CA ILE A 549 -16.64 -19.19 -4.40
C ILE A 549 -18.13 -19.59 -4.38
N GLN A 550 -19.02 -18.67 -3.98
CA GLN A 550 -20.45 -18.92 -3.94
C GLN A 550 -21.05 -19.13 -5.34
N GLU A 551 -20.61 -18.37 -6.35
CA GLU A 551 -21.03 -18.53 -7.75
C GLU A 551 -20.65 -19.93 -8.29
N HIS A 552 -19.43 -20.39 -7.99
CA HIS A 552 -18.96 -21.71 -8.38
C HIS A 552 -19.73 -22.82 -7.67
N GLU A 553 -20.01 -22.68 -6.37
CA GLU A 553 -20.80 -23.64 -5.59
C GLU A 553 -22.27 -23.73 -6.04
N THR A 554 -22.84 -22.62 -6.51
CA THR A 554 -24.23 -22.57 -6.99
C THR A 554 -24.38 -22.95 -8.47
N GLY A 555 -23.28 -23.20 -9.18
CA GLY A 555 -23.30 -23.55 -10.60
C GLY A 555 -23.76 -22.42 -11.53
N THR A 556 -23.69 -21.17 -11.06
CA THR A 556 -24.10 -19.97 -11.83
C THR A 556 -23.01 -19.50 -12.80
N THR A 557 -21.85 -20.15 -12.79
CA THR A 557 -20.73 -19.91 -13.70
C THR A 557 -20.23 -21.25 -14.27
N GLU A 558 -20.01 -21.33 -15.58
CA GLU A 558 -19.28 -22.46 -16.16
C GLU A 558 -17.88 -22.51 -15.53
N PRO A 559 -17.39 -23.69 -15.12
CA PRO A 559 -16.07 -23.80 -14.50
C PRO A 559 -15.01 -23.28 -15.48
N ALA A 560 -14.14 -22.39 -14.98
CA ALA A 560 -12.97 -21.94 -15.72
C ALA A 560 -12.23 -23.16 -16.26
N ALA A 561 -12.12 -23.27 -17.59
CA ALA A 561 -11.45 -24.36 -18.25
C ALA A 561 -10.03 -24.49 -17.69
N SER A 562 -9.78 -25.56 -16.93
CA SER A 562 -8.44 -25.93 -16.51
C SER A 562 -7.67 -26.33 -17.76
N THR A 563 -6.82 -25.44 -18.27
CA THR A 563 -5.78 -25.85 -19.21
C THR A 563 -4.67 -26.51 -18.40
N ALA A 564 -4.45 -27.79 -18.71
CA ALA A 564 -3.53 -28.70 -18.03
C ALA A 564 -2.06 -28.34 -18.23
#